data_AF-A0A7K2W8P9-F1
#
_entry.id   AF-A0A7K2W8P9-F1
#
_cell.length_a   1.000
_cell.length_b   1.000
_cell.length_c   1.000
_cell.angle_alpha   90.00
_cell.angle_beta   90.00
_cell.angle_gamma   90.00
#
_symmetry.space_group_name_H-M   'P 1'
#
loop_
_entity.id
_entity.type
_entity.pdbx_description
1 polymer ?
#
loop_
_entity_poly.entity_id
_entity_poly.type
_entity_poly.pdbx_seq_one_letter_code
_entity_poly.pdbx_strand_id
1 'polypeptide(L)'
;VARCTVERLMRELGTTGAVHSKKVITTLPDASAERAPDLVDRDFVAPAPNRCRVADFTHVTTFAGVVYVAFVVGNFSRRIVG
;
A
#
# COMPACT_ATOMS: atom_id res chain seq x y z
N VAL A 1 -11.26 13.90 -10.82
CA VAL A 1 -11.66 15.05 -9.98
C VAL A 1 -10.41 15.80 -9.56
N ALA A 2 -10.36 17.12 -9.70
CA ALA A 2 -9.19 17.89 -9.32
C ALA A 2 -9.10 18.02 -7.79
N ARG A 3 -7.88 18.09 -7.25
CA ARG A 3 -7.61 18.24 -5.81
C ARG A 3 -8.40 19.38 -5.18
N CYS A 4 -8.43 20.53 -5.87
CA CYS A 4 -9.15 21.72 -5.46
C CYS A 4 -10.67 21.49 -5.30
N THR A 5 -11.26 20.59 -6.09
CA THR A 5 -12.68 20.24 -5.98
C THR A 5 -12.97 19.50 -4.67
N VAL A 6 -12.11 18.56 -4.29
CA VAL A 6 -12.24 17.79 -3.05
C VAL A 6 -12.04 18.69 -1.83
N GLU A 7 -11.01 19.55 -1.85
CA GLU A 7 -10.71 20.47 -0.75
C GLU A 7 -11.85 21.48 -0.49
N ARG A 8 -12.45 22.03 -1.55
CA ARG A 8 -13.61 22.93 -1.43
C ARG A 8 -14.81 22.22 -0.78
N LEU A 9 -15.15 21.03 -1.25
CA LEU A 9 -16.27 20.25 -0.73
C LEU A 9 -16.05 19.85 0.74
N MET A 10 -14.84 19.45 1.10
CA MET A 10 -14.49 19.15 2.50
C MET A 10 -14.70 20.37 3.40
N ARG A 11 -14.28 21.57 2.95
CA ARG A 11 -14.49 22.83 3.69
C ARG A 11 -15.98 23.18 3.84
N GLU A 12 -16.77 23.06 2.78
CA GLU A 12 -18.22 23.30 2.82
C GLU A 12 -18.94 22.35 3.80
N LEU A 13 -18.49 21.11 3.89
CA LEU A 13 -19.05 20.09 4.77
C LEU A 13 -18.47 20.11 6.19
N GLY A 14 -17.51 20.99 6.50
CA GLY A 14 -16.81 21.02 7.79
C GLY A 14 -16.02 19.74 8.10
N THR A 15 -15.63 18.99 7.06
CA THR A 15 -14.88 17.74 7.18
C THR A 15 -13.43 17.94 6.75
N THR A 16 -12.55 17.02 7.18
CA THR A 16 -11.15 17.00 6.78
C THR A 16 -10.78 15.61 6.27
N GLY A 17 -9.69 15.49 5.52
CA GLY A 17 -9.15 14.20 5.11
C GLY A 17 -8.80 13.34 6.32
N ALA A 18 -9.10 12.05 6.25
CA ALA A 18 -8.73 11.12 7.30
C ALA A 18 -7.20 11.06 7.44
N VAL A 19 -6.70 11.39 8.63
CA VAL A 19 -5.29 11.30 8.99
C VAL A 19 -5.11 10.19 10.01
N HIS A 20 -4.16 9.29 9.76
CA HIS A 20 -3.73 8.33 10.77
C HIS A 20 -2.91 9.08 11.83
N SER A 21 -3.34 8.97 13.10
CA SER A 21 -2.77 9.72 14.22
C SER A 21 -1.32 9.37 14.55
N LYS A 22 -0.86 8.17 14.17
CA LYS A 22 0.53 7.72 14.41
C LYS A 22 1.18 7.27 13.11
N LYS A 23 2.27 7.94 12.73
CA LYS A 23 3.15 7.48 11.65
C LYS A 23 3.94 6.28 12.16
N VAL A 24 3.61 5.08 11.66
CA VAL A 24 4.40 3.88 11.91
C VAL A 24 5.56 3.86 10.92
N ILE A 25 6.80 4.00 11.42
CA ILE A 25 8.01 3.82 10.62
C ILE A 25 8.36 2.34 10.68
N THR A 26 8.11 1.61 9.60
CA THR A 26 8.38 0.16 9.52
C THR A 26 9.83 -0.13 9.18
N THR A 27 10.48 0.75 8.40
CA THR A 27 11.83 0.56 7.89
C THR A 27 12.60 1.86 8.04
N LEU A 28 13.78 1.79 8.67
CA LEU A 28 14.77 2.86 8.61
C LEU A 28 15.65 2.57 7.40
N PRO A 29 15.65 3.45 6.37
CA PRO A 29 16.45 3.23 5.18
C PRO A 29 17.94 3.34 5.52
N ASP A 30 18.71 2.32 5.17
CA ASP A 30 20.16 2.36 5.20
C ASP A 30 20.67 2.79 3.81
N ALA A 31 21.37 3.93 3.75
CA ALA A 31 21.91 4.46 2.51
C ALA A 31 23.07 3.63 1.95
N SER A 32 23.71 2.80 2.78
CA SER A 32 24.80 1.92 2.40
C SER A 32 24.34 0.54 1.95
N ALA A 33 23.08 0.18 2.20
CA ALA A 33 22.52 -1.10 1.78
C ALA A 33 22.29 -1.14 0.26
N GLU A 34 22.68 -2.26 -0.36
CA GLU A 34 22.37 -2.52 -1.76
C GLU A 34 20.84 -2.58 -1.94
N ARG A 35 20.33 -1.81 -2.90
CA ARG A 35 18.90 -1.82 -3.20
C ARG A 35 18.54 -3.11 -3.92
N ALA A 36 17.43 -3.72 -3.51
CA ALA A 36 16.87 -4.84 -4.24
C ALA A 36 16.62 -4.44 -5.70
N PRO A 37 16.97 -5.29 -6.68
CA PRO A 37 16.76 -5.01 -8.09
C PRO A 37 15.25 -4.92 -8.40
N ASP A 38 14.88 -3.98 -9.26
CA ASP A 38 13.51 -3.90 -9.77
C ASP A 38 13.34 -4.91 -10.91
N LEU A 39 12.86 -6.11 -10.56
CA LEU A 39 12.70 -7.22 -11.50
C LEU A 39 11.57 -7.00 -12.52
N VAL A 40 10.72 -6.00 -12.31
CA VAL A 40 9.53 -5.74 -13.14
C VAL A 40 9.55 -4.35 -13.78
N ASP A 41 10.61 -3.57 -13.59
CA ASP A 41 10.75 -2.21 -14.11
C ASP A 41 9.52 -1.33 -13.82
N ARG A 42 9.00 -1.43 -12.58
CA ARG A 42 7.75 -0.79 -12.13
C ARG A 42 6.49 -1.11 -12.97
N ASP A 43 6.55 -2.10 -13.86
CA ASP A 43 5.40 -2.60 -14.61
C ASP A 43 4.67 -3.68 -13.80
N PHE A 44 3.57 -3.27 -13.18
CA PHE A 44 2.71 -4.14 -12.38
C PHE A 44 1.51 -4.68 -13.19
N VAL A 45 1.56 -4.63 -14.52
CA VAL A 45 0.55 -5.22 -15.40
C VAL A 45 0.98 -6.62 -15.82
N ALA A 46 0.12 -7.61 -15.58
CA ALA A 46 0.35 -8.98 -16.05
C ALA A 46 -0.60 -9.29 -17.21
N PRO A 47 -0.12 -9.85 -18.34
CA PRO A 47 -0.98 -10.20 -19.48
C PRO A 47 -1.77 -11.49 -19.26
N ALA A 48 -1.37 -12.33 -18.30
CA ALA A 48 -2.03 -13.59 -17.97
C ALA A 48 -1.85 -13.92 -16.47
N PRO A 49 -2.70 -14.80 -15.89
CA PRO A 49 -2.51 -15.32 -14.54
C PRO A 49 -1.11 -15.94 -14.35
N ASN A 50 -0.60 -15.93 -13.12
CA ASN A 50 0.69 -16.52 -12.73
C ASN A 50 1.94 -15.97 -13.43
N ARG A 51 1.88 -14.76 -14.03
CA ARG A 51 3.04 -14.09 -14.64
C ARG A 51 3.73 -13.09 -13.73
N CYS A 52 2.98 -12.34 -12.93
CA CYS A 52 3.51 -11.41 -11.94
C CYS A 52 2.65 -11.47 -10.68
N ARG A 53 3.33 -11.45 -9.53
CA ARG A 53 2.73 -11.46 -8.20
C ARG A 53 3.48 -10.47 -7.33
N VAL A 54 2.76 -9.76 -6.49
CA VAL A 54 3.33 -8.84 -5.50
C VAL A 54 2.97 -9.37 -4.11
N ALA A 55 3.97 -9.47 -3.23
CA ALA A 55 3.74 -9.73 -1.82
C ALA A 55 3.71 -8.39 -1.08
N ASP A 56 2.82 -8.28 -0.11
CA ASP A 56 2.78 -7.15 0.81
C ASP A 56 2.55 -7.66 2.23
N PHE A 57 2.98 -6.88 3.21
CA PHE A 57 2.71 -7.16 4.62
C PHE A 57 2.24 -5.89 5.31
N THR A 58 1.20 -6.03 6.13
CA THR A 58 0.59 -4.91 6.84
C THR A 58 0.36 -5.25 8.30
N HIS A 59 0.21 -4.20 9.10
CA HIS A 59 0.00 -4.28 10.54
C HIS A 59 -1.46 -3.96 10.83
N VAL A 60 -2.16 -4.90 11.44
CA VAL A 60 -3.57 -4.74 11.79
C VAL A 60 -3.70 -4.64 13.30
N THR A 61 -4.16 -3.49 13.78
CA THR A 61 -4.46 -3.30 15.19
C THR A 61 -5.73 -4.06 15.56
N THR A 62 -5.65 -4.88 16.62
CA THR A 62 -6.78 -5.63 17.17
C THR A 62 -6.92 -5.34 18.67
N PHE A 63 -8.02 -5.77 19.30
CA PHE A 63 -8.21 -5.64 20.75
C PHE A 63 -7.17 -6.42 21.58
N ALA A 64 -6.54 -7.45 21.02
CA ALA A 64 -5.52 -8.27 21.68
C ALA A 64 -4.08 -7.82 21.38
N GLY A 65 -3.90 -6.76 20.58
CA GLY A 65 -2.59 -6.28 20.12
C GLY A 65 -2.50 -6.15 18.60
N VAL A 66 -1.29 -5.97 18.08
CA VAL A 66 -1.04 -5.83 16.63
C VAL A 66 -0.74 -7.19 16.01
N VAL A 67 -1.46 -7.52 14.95
CA VAL A 67 -1.21 -8.71 14.12
C VAL A 67 -0.49 -8.28 12.85
N TYR A 68 0.47 -9.10 12.42
CA TYR A 68 1.20 -8.93 11.17
C TYR A 68 0.55 -9.83 10.14
N VAL A 69 0.06 -9.25 9.05
CA VAL A 69 -0.61 -9.98 7.96
C VAL A 69 0.26 -9.88 6.73
N ALA A 70 0.67 -11.01 6.18
CA ALA A 70 1.31 -11.11 4.87
C ALA A 70 0.30 -11.67 3.86
N PHE A 71 0.35 -11.17 2.64
CA PHE A 71 -0.48 -11.67 1.54
C PHE A 71 0.22 -11.50 0.20
N VAL A 72 -0.18 -12.32 -0.77
CA VAL A 72 0.30 -12.31 -2.15
C VAL A 72 -0.86 -11.96 -3.07
N VAL A 73 -0.69 -10.94 -3.89
CA VAL A 73 -1.66 -10.49 -4.89
C VAL A 73 -1.20 -10.90 -6.28
N GLY A 74 -2.10 -11.49 -7.06
CA GLY A 74 -1.87 -11.73 -8.49
C GLY A 74 -2.12 -10.47 -9.32
N ASN A 75 -1.14 -10.02 -10.09
CA ASN A 75 -1.23 -8.75 -10.83
C ASN A 75 -2.23 -8.77 -12.01
N PHE A 76 -2.57 -9.96 -12.52
CA PHE A 76 -3.55 -10.11 -13.60
C PHE A 76 -4.98 -9.83 -13.12
N SER A 77 -5.42 -10.52 -12.08
CA SER A 77 -6.81 -10.46 -11.58
C SER A 77 -6.99 -9.55 -10.36
N ARG A 78 -5.90 -9.03 -9.79
CA ARG A 78 -5.87 -8.27 -8.52
C ARG A 78 -6.46 -9.03 -7.33
N ARG A 79 -6.48 -10.36 -7.39
CA ARG A 79 -6.96 -11.22 -6.31
C ARG A 79 -5.82 -11.61 -5.37
N ILE A 80 -6.15 -11.75 -4.09
CA ILE A 80 -5.28 -12.38 -3.09
C ILE A 80 -5.22 -13.88 -3.42
N VAL A 81 -4.00 -14.43 -3.51
CA VAL A 81 -3.74 -15.83 -3.84
C VAL A 81 -3.09 -16.61 -2.69
N GLY A 82 -2.76 -15.92 -1.60
CA GLY A 82 -2.15 -16.47 -0.40
C GLY A 82 -1.74 -15.36 0.56
#